data_AF-A0AAW9I6R6-F1
#
_entry.id   AF-A0AAW9I6R6-F1
#
_cell.length_a   1.000
_cell.length_b   1.000
_cell.length_c   1.000
_cell.angle_alpha   90.00
_cell.angle_beta   90.00
_cell.angle_gamma   90.00
#
_symmetry.space_group_name_H-M   'P 1'
#
loop_
_entity.id
_entity.type
_entity.pdbx_description
1 polymer ?
#
loop_
_entity_poly.entity_id
_entity_poly.type
_entity_poly.pdbx_seq_one_letter_code
_entity_poly.pdbx_strand_id
1 'polypeptide(L)'
;YNGQFSSSLNQLAEIVQQEDDFVELEAAKQFRSMVQENDGRLAFDAPSFLGLHVALQRRLIKLILNYLPSDQENTDFVKIETVRHGILNDQRSNWRLDLGDGITCVREYGVIQFWPKPPNEQGQYIY
;
A
#
# COMPACT_ATOMS: atom_id res chain seq x y z
N TYR A 1 34.49 15.61 -20.33
CA TYR A 1 33.88 14.64 -19.40
C TYR A 1 34.14 15.21 -18.00
N ASN A 2 33.13 15.84 -17.38
CA ASN A 2 33.33 16.66 -16.18
C ASN A 2 33.16 15.80 -14.92
N GLY A 3 34.27 15.42 -14.27
CA GLY A 3 34.28 14.60 -13.04
C GLY A 3 33.53 15.20 -11.84
N GLN A 4 33.16 16.49 -11.89
CA GLN A 4 32.27 17.12 -10.92
C GLN A 4 30.81 16.62 -11.03
N PHE A 5 30.36 16.25 -12.23
CA PHE A 5 28.99 15.77 -12.45
C PHE A 5 28.75 14.39 -11.82
N SER A 6 29.72 13.48 -11.95
CA SER A 6 29.68 12.18 -11.28
C SER A 6 29.75 12.30 -9.75
N SER A 7 30.48 13.27 -9.22
CA SER A 7 30.57 13.49 -7.77
C SER A 7 29.27 14.01 -7.18
N SER A 8 28.60 14.96 -7.85
CA SER A 8 27.30 15.48 -7.42
C SER A 8 26.19 14.43 -7.53
N LEU A 9 26.21 13.58 -8.55
CA LEU A 9 25.27 12.45 -8.66
C LEU A 9 25.45 11.42 -7.55
N ASN A 10 26.70 11.08 -7.19
CA ASN A 10 26.95 10.15 -6.10
C ASN A 10 26.50 10.72 -4.74
N GLN A 11 26.73 12.01 -4.50
CA GLN A 11 26.23 12.67 -3.29
C GLN A 11 24.71 12.71 -3.24
N LEU A 12 24.04 12.99 -4.36
CA LEU A 12 22.57 12.92 -4.45
C LEU A 12 22.07 11.50 -4.19
N ALA A 13 22.71 10.48 -4.76
CA ALA A 13 22.33 9.08 -4.54
C ALA A 13 22.47 8.69 -3.06
N GLU A 14 23.55 9.12 -2.40
CA GLU A 14 23.77 8.87 -0.97
C GLU A 14 22.71 9.55 -0.09
N ILE A 15 22.39 10.82 -0.36
CA ILE A 15 21.34 11.55 0.35
C ILE A 15 19.98 10.89 0.14
N VAL A 16 19.63 10.58 -1.11
CA VAL A 16 18.36 9.94 -1.45
C VAL A 16 18.25 8.55 -0.80
N GLN A 17 19.34 7.79 -0.70
CA GLN A 17 19.33 6.50 -0.04
C GLN A 17 19.06 6.63 1.47
N GLN A 18 19.72 7.59 2.14
CA GLN A 18 19.48 7.84 3.57
C GLN A 18 18.05 8.34 3.85
N GLU A 19 17.52 9.21 2.97
CA GLU A 19 16.14 9.68 3.06
C GLU A 19 15.14 8.53 2.80
N ASP A 20 15.42 7.65 1.83
CA ASP A 20 14.58 6.48 1.56
C ASP A 20 14.54 5.55 2.78
N ASP A 21 15.70 5.22 3.37
CA ASP A 21 15.81 4.42 4.59
C ASP A 21 14.95 4.98 5.73
N PHE A 22 14.98 6.31 5.93
CA PHE A 22 14.14 6.97 6.93
C PHE A 22 12.64 6.81 6.61
N VAL A 23 12.24 7.01 5.35
CA VAL A 23 10.84 6.82 4.91
C VAL A 23 10.41 5.37 5.10
N GLU A 24 11.28 4.38 4.85
CA GLU A 24 10.99 2.97 5.09
C GLU A 24 10.72 2.70 6.57
N LEU A 25 11.60 3.20 7.45
CA LEU A 25 11.49 3.02 8.90
C LEU A 25 10.22 3.68 9.45
N GLU A 26 9.91 4.90 9.02
CA GLU A 26 8.71 5.61 9.43
C GLU A 26 7.45 4.92 8.91
N ALA A 27 7.44 4.43 7.67
CA ALA A 27 6.31 3.67 7.14
C ALA A 27 6.05 2.39 7.94
N ALA A 28 7.11 1.68 8.34
CA ALA A 28 6.98 0.49 9.17
C ALA A 28 6.45 0.83 10.59
N LYS A 29 6.82 1.98 11.15
CA LYS A 29 6.25 2.47 12.43
C LYS A 29 4.76 2.79 12.28
N GLN A 30 4.38 3.51 11.23
CA GLN A 30 2.98 3.84 10.95
C GLN A 30 2.15 2.56 10.75
N PHE A 31 2.65 1.61 9.95
CA PHE A 31 2.02 0.31 9.76
C PHE A 31 1.70 -0.36 11.10
N ARG A 32 2.71 -0.52 11.98
CA ARG A 32 2.51 -1.13 13.30
C ARG A 32 1.56 -0.36 14.21
N SER A 33 1.45 0.95 14.03
CA SER A 33 0.63 1.81 14.88
C SER A 33 -0.84 1.85 14.46
N MET A 34 -1.13 1.79 13.15
CA MET A 34 -2.47 2.07 12.63
C MET A 34 -3.13 0.89 11.91
N VAL A 35 -2.33 -0.08 11.44
CA VAL A 35 -2.86 -1.24 10.72
C VAL A 35 -3.24 -2.32 11.72
N GLN A 36 -4.49 -2.75 11.65
CA GLN A 36 -5.03 -3.85 12.42
C GLN A 36 -5.09 -5.09 11.53
N GLU A 37 -4.64 -6.22 12.06
CA GLU A 37 -4.74 -7.51 11.40
C GLU A 37 -5.87 -8.33 12.05
N ASN A 38 -6.81 -8.81 11.24
CA ASN A 38 -7.91 -9.68 11.68
C ASN A 38 -8.11 -10.79 10.65
N ASP A 39 -7.91 -12.05 11.04
CA ASP A 39 -8.10 -13.23 10.19
C ASP A 39 -7.39 -13.13 8.82
N GLY A 40 -6.14 -12.66 8.82
CA GLY A 40 -5.35 -12.47 7.60
C GLY A 40 -5.77 -11.26 6.74
N ARG A 41 -6.68 -10.42 7.24
CA ARG A 41 -7.08 -9.15 6.62
C ARG A 41 -6.37 -8.01 7.32
N LEU A 42 -5.89 -7.04 6.53
CA LEU A 42 -5.26 -5.83 7.04
C LEU A 42 -6.22 -4.65 6.88
N ALA A 43 -6.43 -3.88 7.95
CA ALA A 43 -7.38 -2.79 7.98
C ALA A 43 -6.82 -1.53 8.66
N PHE A 44 -7.24 -0.35 8.22
CA PHE A 44 -6.92 0.94 8.85
C PHE A 44 -8.00 1.97 8.49
N ASP A 45 -8.10 3.06 9.25
CA ASP A 45 -9.04 4.14 8.92
C ASP A 45 -8.49 5.08 7.84
N ALA A 46 -9.35 5.45 6.88
CA ALA A 46 -8.98 6.33 5.77
C ALA A 46 -8.47 7.70 6.24
N PRO A 47 -9.07 8.37 7.25
CA PRO A 47 -8.58 9.67 7.72
C PRO A 47 -7.12 9.64 8.21
N SER A 48 -6.75 8.64 9.02
CA SER A 48 -5.36 8.50 9.50
C SER A 48 -4.40 8.28 8.34
N PHE A 49 -4.78 7.50 7.33
CA PHE A 49 -3.95 7.27 6.15
C PHE A 49 -3.79 8.54 5.30
N LEU A 50 -4.87 9.29 5.11
CA LEU A 50 -4.88 10.53 4.33
C LEU A 50 -4.08 11.64 5.02
N GLY A 51 -3.93 11.59 6.35
CA GLY A 51 -3.04 12.48 7.10
C GLY A 51 -1.55 12.22 6.89
N LEU A 52 -1.16 11.08 6.32
CA LEU A 52 0.24 10.75 6.05
C LEU A 52 0.78 11.50 4.83
N HIS A 53 2.08 11.77 4.82
CA HIS A 53 2.78 12.24 3.62
C HIS A 53 2.66 11.22 2.47
N VAL A 54 2.60 11.68 1.22
CA VAL A 54 2.40 10.81 0.04
C VAL A 54 3.43 9.68 -0.08
N ALA A 55 4.67 9.92 0.35
CA ALA A 55 5.71 8.89 0.38
C ALA A 55 5.36 7.75 1.36
N LEU A 56 4.87 8.09 2.56
CA LEU A 56 4.44 7.12 3.57
C LEU A 56 3.16 6.39 3.13
N GLN A 57 2.22 7.08 2.48
CA GLN A 57 1.03 6.46 1.89
C GLN A 57 1.40 5.32 0.92
N ARG A 58 2.30 5.61 -0.03
CA ARG A 58 2.81 4.62 -1.00
C ARG A 58 3.53 3.47 -0.33
N ARG A 59 4.41 3.78 0.63
CA ARG A 59 5.21 2.79 1.35
C ARG A 59 4.35 1.88 2.22
N LEU A 60 3.32 2.43 2.86
CA LEU A 60 2.37 1.67 3.68
C LEU A 60 1.51 0.73 2.82
N ILE A 61 1.00 1.18 1.67
CA ILE A 61 0.30 0.28 0.73
C ILE A 61 1.24 -0.84 0.27
N LYS A 62 2.49 -0.52 -0.09
CA LYS A 62 3.49 -1.53 -0.48
C LYS A 62 3.73 -2.56 0.63
N LEU A 63 3.88 -2.12 1.87
CA LEU A 63 4.04 -3.01 3.02
C LEU A 63 2.84 -3.94 3.20
N ILE A 64 1.62 -3.40 3.16
CA ILE A 64 0.38 -4.19 3.24
C ILE A 64 0.35 -5.28 2.17
N LEU A 65 0.61 -4.92 0.92
CA LEU A 65 0.59 -5.87 -0.20
C LEU A 65 1.67 -6.94 -0.06
N ASN A 66 2.85 -6.61 0.49
CA ASN A 66 3.92 -7.56 0.74
C ASN A 66 3.63 -8.52 1.91
N TYR A 67 2.81 -8.11 2.88
CA TYR A 67 2.42 -8.97 4.01
C TYR A 67 1.26 -9.91 3.69
N LEU A 68 0.48 -9.62 2.65
CA LEU A 68 -0.61 -10.48 2.22
C LEU A 68 -0.08 -11.64 1.37
N PRO A 69 -0.55 -12.87 1.61
CA PRO A 69 -0.24 -13.99 0.73
C PRO A 69 -0.82 -13.71 -0.66
N SER A 70 0.05 -13.68 -1.66
CA SER A 70 -0.24 -13.37 -3.06
C SER A 70 0.32 -14.48 -3.96
N ASP A 71 -0.38 -14.81 -5.05
CA ASP A 71 0.08 -15.80 -6.04
C ASP A 71 1.27 -15.31 -6.88
N GLN A 72 1.66 -14.03 -6.77
CA GLN A 72 2.83 -13.43 -7.44
C GLN A 72 3.54 -12.38 -6.55
N GLU A 73 4.87 -12.31 -6.64
CA GLU A 73 5.75 -11.39 -5.89
C GLU A 73 5.74 -9.92 -6.38
N ASN A 74 4.86 -9.55 -7.32
CA ASN A 74 4.97 -8.25 -8.00
C ASN A 74 3.97 -7.21 -7.49
N THR A 75 4.34 -6.54 -6.40
CA THR A 75 3.72 -5.28 -5.98
C THR A 75 4.11 -4.17 -6.96
N ASP A 76 3.34 -4.01 -8.04
CA ASP A 76 3.56 -2.98 -9.06
C ASP A 76 3.17 -1.58 -8.54
N PHE A 77 3.95 -0.56 -8.91
CA PHE A 77 3.66 0.85 -8.72
C PHE A 77 2.24 1.23 -9.17
N VAL A 78 1.76 0.65 -10.28
CA VAL A 78 0.39 0.88 -10.77
C VAL A 78 -0.66 0.46 -9.75
N LYS A 79 -0.48 -0.70 -9.08
CA LYS A 79 -1.39 -1.16 -8.03
C LYS A 79 -1.38 -0.19 -6.84
N ILE A 80 -0.19 0.23 -6.41
CA ILE A 80 -0.02 1.18 -5.30
C ILE A 80 -0.77 2.49 -5.57
N GLU A 81 -0.54 3.11 -6.74
CA GLU A 81 -1.21 4.38 -7.05
C GLU A 81 -2.71 4.21 -7.28
N THR A 82 -3.16 3.09 -7.84
CA THR A 82 -4.60 2.82 -8.02
C THR A 82 -5.31 2.76 -6.67
N VAL A 83 -4.75 2.05 -5.69
CA VAL A 83 -5.27 2.01 -4.32
C VAL A 83 -5.25 3.40 -3.70
N ARG A 84 -4.11 4.11 -3.76
CA ARG A 84 -3.97 5.46 -3.17
C ARG A 84 -5.01 6.43 -3.73
N HIS A 85 -5.21 6.45 -5.05
CA HIS A 85 -6.23 7.28 -5.70
C HIS A 85 -7.66 6.87 -5.31
N GLY A 86 -7.93 5.58 -5.15
CA GLY A 86 -9.22 5.10 -4.63
C GLY A 86 -9.51 5.60 -3.21
N ILE A 87 -8.50 5.60 -2.33
CA ILE A 87 -8.64 6.10 -0.95
C ILE A 87 -8.82 7.62 -0.92
N LEU A 88 -8.08 8.35 -1.77
CA LEU A 88 -8.19 9.82 -1.88
C LEU A 88 -9.52 10.30 -2.45
N ASN A 89 -10.20 9.47 -3.24
CA ASN A 89 -11.48 9.85 -3.82
C ASN A 89 -12.59 9.78 -2.76
N ASP A 90 -12.85 10.92 -2.13
CA ASP A 90 -13.84 11.03 -1.05
C ASP A 90 -15.31 11.03 -1.53
N GLN A 91 -15.55 11.08 -2.84
CA GLN A 91 -16.92 11.05 -3.39
C GLN A 91 -17.59 9.68 -3.25
N ARG A 92 -16.82 8.61 -3.00
CA ARG A 92 -17.35 7.25 -2.85
C ARG A 92 -17.02 6.72 -1.45
N SER A 93 -18.02 6.74 -0.58
CA SER A 93 -17.90 6.24 0.80
C SER A 93 -17.67 4.74 0.87
N ASN A 94 -18.15 3.98 -0.13
CA ASN A 94 -17.98 2.54 -0.24
C ASN A 94 -17.49 2.16 -1.65
N TRP A 95 -16.44 1.33 -1.75
CA TRP A 95 -15.96 0.78 -3.02
C TRP A 95 -15.15 -0.49 -2.82
N ARG A 96 -15.03 -1.28 -3.89
CA ARG A 96 -14.21 -2.49 -3.95
C ARG A 96 -13.33 -2.45 -5.21
N LEU A 97 -12.07 -2.82 -5.04
CA LEU A 97 -11.05 -2.86 -6.08
C LEU A 97 -10.36 -4.22 -6.05
N ASP A 98 -10.42 -4.94 -7.16
CA ASP A 98 -9.63 -6.15 -7.37
C ASP A 98 -8.19 -5.74 -7.77
N LEU A 99 -7.20 -6.21 -7.01
CA LEU A 99 -5.79 -5.90 -7.21
C LEU A 99 -5.04 -7.03 -7.95
N GLY A 100 -5.75 -8.07 -8.39
CA GLY A 100 -5.15 -9.28 -8.93
C GLY A 100 -4.52 -10.15 -7.85
N ASP A 101 -4.01 -11.32 -8.26
CA ASP A 101 -3.26 -12.27 -7.41
C ASP A 101 -3.99 -12.69 -6.13
N GLY A 102 -5.32 -12.68 -6.19
CA GLY A 102 -6.17 -13.01 -5.07
C GLY A 102 -6.19 -11.93 -3.98
N ILE A 103 -5.94 -10.66 -4.26
CA ILE A 103 -6.07 -9.57 -3.27
C ILE A 103 -7.21 -8.63 -3.68
N THR A 104 -8.08 -8.30 -2.73
CA THR A 104 -9.11 -7.26 -2.88
C THR A 104 -8.87 -6.15 -1.87
N CYS A 105 -8.92 -4.90 -2.32
CA CYS A 105 -8.99 -3.72 -1.46
C CYS A 105 -10.43 -3.18 -1.42
N VAL A 106 -10.92 -2.85 -0.23
CA VAL A 106 -12.29 -2.39 0.01
C VAL A 106 -12.24 -1.14 0.89
N ARG A 107 -13.06 -0.14 0.59
CA ARG A 107 -13.40 0.95 1.51
C ARG A 107 -14.84 0.77 1.94
N GLU A 108 -15.08 0.70 3.25
CA GLU A 108 -16.41 0.64 3.84
C GLU A 108 -16.45 1.46 5.13
N TYR A 109 -17.45 2.32 5.27
CA TYR A 109 -17.64 3.15 6.47
C TYR A 109 -16.39 3.96 6.91
N GLY A 110 -15.58 4.39 5.93
CA GLY A 110 -14.34 5.13 6.20
C GLY A 110 -13.16 4.26 6.63
N VAL A 111 -13.30 2.93 6.65
CA VAL A 111 -12.23 1.96 6.90
C VAL A 111 -11.78 1.36 5.57
N ILE A 112 -10.46 1.28 5.37
CA ILE A 112 -9.84 0.57 4.27
C ILE A 112 -9.48 -0.83 4.76
N GLN A 113 -9.82 -1.84 3.97
CA GLN A 113 -9.53 -3.23 4.27
C GLN A 113 -8.91 -3.93 3.05
N PHE A 114 -7.94 -4.79 3.30
CA PHE A 114 -7.35 -5.66 2.30
C PHE A 114 -7.64 -7.09 2.67
N TRP A 115 -8.22 -7.83 1.73
CA TRP A 115 -8.61 -9.21 1.91
C TRP A 115 -7.79 -10.08 0.97
N PRO A 116 -7.13 -11.13 1.48
CA PRO A 116 -6.78 -12.25 0.63
C PRO A 116 -8.09 -12.92 0.17
N LYS A 117 -8.14 -13.34 -1.09
CA LYS A 117 -9.26 -14.06 -1.66
C LYS A 117 -9.39 -15.35 -0.85
N PRO A 118 -10.58 -15.65 -0.30
CA PRO A 118 -10.76 -16.91 0.40
C PRO A 118 -10.37 -18.06 -0.55
N PRO A 119 -9.64 -19.08 -0.06
CA PRO A 119 -9.40 -20.27 -0.85
C PRO A 119 -10.77 -20.86 -1.23
N ASN A 120 -11.10 -20.80 -2.54
CA ASN A 120 -12.36 -21.16 -3.19
C ASN A 120 -13.54 -20.17 -3.13
N GLU A 121 -13.62 -19.30 -4.13
CA GLU A 121 -14.87 -18.99 -4.83
C GLU A 121 -14.87 -19.69 -6.20
N GLN A 122 -14.78 -21.02 -6.19
CA GLN A 122 -15.32 -21.86 -7.27
C GLN A 122 -16.55 -22.58 -6.70
N GLY A 123 -17.73 -21.99 -6.92
CA GLY A 123 -19.00 -22.65 -6.67
C GLY A 123 -19.96 -21.88 -5.77
N GLN A 124 -21.15 -21.62 -6.32
CA GLN A 124 -22.43 -21.63 -5.61
C GLN A 124 -22.92 -20.30 -5.02
N TYR A 125 -23.53 -19.47 -5.88
CA TYR A 125 -24.75 -18.75 -5.49
C TYR A 125 -25.93 -19.44 -6.16
N ILE A 126 -26.69 -20.20 -5.37
CA ILE A 126 -28.07 -20.59 -5.67
C ILE A 126 -28.89 -19.86 -4.61
N TYR A 127 -29.79 -18.95 -5.02
CA TYR A 127 -31.14 -18.78 -4.49
C TYR A 127 -31.96 -18.00 -5.52
#